data_AF-A0A842U2X3-F1
#
_entry.id   AF-A0A842U2X3-F1
#
_cell.length_a   1.000
_cell.length_b   1.000
_cell.length_c   1.000
_cell.angle_alpha   90.00
_cell.angle_beta   90.00
_cell.angle_gamma   90.00
#
_symmetry.space_group_name_H-M   'P 1'
#
loop_
_entity.id
_entity.type
_entity.pdbx_description
1 polymer ?
#
loop_
_entity_poly.entity_id
_entity_poly.type
_entity_poly.pdbx_seq_one_letter_code
_entity_poly.pdbx_strand_id
1 'polypeptide(L)'
;MNQKLFNIVYVVGLIVTALFMLWVIFFGVLSLYFTFLIFFYAIQFLAGFGLVLTISKIFLIIMDKTSSRLGKKGTRILIVFEIIIPALLIVYAIYKIFAALSGEEAQVFQGTIWIWIDNIIFIVGIASLLLTLYIIPLAGEEFHKAVEMGKFSWWKKKAKKAARTLKKKYFTLRKEYAKAQVQDQMQVKEVLDLWRNKFAINLLLVLAVGSIIFMPIAFICVMYWLHLYIFYRSEIKSYEKIALLVGMIWIGLVASVSPFISLGIYESIESLFWTVYIFYLIGIVLASLIFVKKLLELQGITKKGIQLKRRAKKIDKLEKERDELKKKLESQES
;
A
#
# COMPACT_ATOMS: atom_id res chain seq x y z
N MET A 1 23.38 22.09 3.26
CA MET A 1 22.81 23.45 3.06
C MET A 1 22.43 24.07 4.39
N ASN A 2 22.90 25.27 4.76
CA ASN A 2 22.51 25.91 6.03
C ASN A 2 20.98 26.08 6.17
N GLN A 3 20.44 25.96 7.38
CA GLN A 3 18.98 25.97 7.63
C GLN A 3 18.34 27.31 7.21
N LYS A 4 19.04 28.43 7.41
CA LYS A 4 18.60 29.75 6.91
C LYS A 4 18.51 29.77 5.39
N LEU A 5 19.50 29.20 4.70
CA LEU A 5 19.54 29.15 3.24
C LEU A 5 18.44 28.24 2.67
N PHE A 6 18.10 27.13 3.35
CA PHE A 6 16.95 26.30 2.99
C PHE A 6 15.63 27.08 3.04
N ASN A 7 15.37 27.82 4.12
CA ASN A 7 14.12 28.58 4.23
C ASN A 7 14.01 29.65 3.12
N ILE A 8 15.12 30.33 2.81
CA ILE A 8 15.15 31.35 1.75
C ILE A 8 14.83 30.69 0.41
N VAL A 9 15.51 29.59 0.06
CA VAL A 9 15.25 28.84 -1.17
C VAL A 9 13.79 28.35 -1.23
N TYR A 10 13.25 27.89 -0.11
CA TYR A 10 11.87 27.40 -0.04
C TYR A 10 10.84 28.51 -0.29
N VAL A 11 10.98 29.67 0.38
CA VAL A 11 10.04 30.80 0.22
C VAL A 11 10.18 31.43 -1.16
N VAL A 12 11.41 31.70 -1.61
CA VAL A 12 11.65 32.28 -2.95
C VAL A 12 11.17 31.33 -4.04
N GLY A 13 11.44 30.03 -3.92
CA GLY A 13 10.99 29.02 -4.88
C GLY A 13 9.46 28.92 -4.94
N LEU A 14 8.75 29.02 -3.81
CA LEU A 14 7.29 29.10 -3.79
C LEU A 14 6.74 30.33 -4.53
N ILE A 15 7.35 31.50 -4.31
CA ILE A 15 6.93 32.74 -4.99
C ILE A 15 7.17 32.62 -6.49
N VAL A 16 8.36 32.17 -6.91
CA VAL A 16 8.73 32.01 -8.32
C VAL A 16 7.80 31.01 -9.02
N THR A 17 7.54 29.86 -8.39
CA THR A 17 6.67 28.82 -8.96
C THR A 17 5.20 29.25 -9.02
N ALA A 18 4.73 30.07 -8.06
CA ALA A 18 3.40 30.66 -8.11
C ALA A 18 3.26 31.68 -9.24
N LEU A 19 4.25 32.57 -9.41
CA LEU A 19 4.28 33.53 -10.52
C LEU A 19 4.33 32.82 -11.87
N PHE A 20 5.14 31.77 -11.99
CA PHE A 20 5.23 30.98 -13.20
C PHE A 20 3.92 30.25 -13.50
N MET A 21 3.25 29.68 -12.48
CA MET A 21 1.94 29.06 -12.66
C MET A 21 0.90 30.07 -13.16
N LEU A 22 0.85 31.28 -12.59
CA LEU A 22 -0.04 32.34 -13.08
C LEU A 22 0.26 32.70 -14.52
N TRP A 23 1.55 32.85 -14.87
CA TRP A 23 1.98 33.11 -16.24
C TRP A 23 1.51 32.00 -17.19
N VAL A 24 1.70 30.72 -16.86
CA VAL A 24 1.22 29.59 -17.68
C VAL A 24 -0.30 29.61 -17.85
N ILE A 25 -1.06 29.95 -16.80
CA ILE A 25 -2.53 30.07 -16.86
C ILE A 25 -2.95 31.21 -17.80
N PHE A 26 -2.29 32.37 -17.74
CA PHE A 26 -2.62 33.53 -18.58
C PHE A 26 -2.24 33.33 -20.06
N PHE A 27 -1.14 32.63 -20.34
CA PHE A 27 -0.62 32.45 -21.70
C PHE A 27 -1.02 31.11 -22.35
N GLY A 28 -1.75 30.24 -21.65
CA GLY A 28 -2.45 29.09 -22.23
C GLY A 28 -1.54 27.97 -22.76
N VAL A 29 -0.44 27.65 -22.08
CA VAL A 29 0.50 26.60 -22.55
C VAL A 29 -0.10 25.20 -22.32
N LEU A 30 -0.69 24.61 -23.38
CA LEU A 30 -1.39 23.31 -23.35
C LEU A 30 -0.44 22.09 -23.25
N SER A 31 0.87 22.25 -23.39
CA SER A 31 1.83 21.13 -23.48
C SER A 31 2.00 20.31 -22.19
N LEU A 32 1.39 20.74 -21.08
CA LEU A 32 1.53 20.10 -19.76
C LEU A 32 0.48 19.03 -19.46
N TYR A 33 -0.49 18.78 -20.34
CA TYR A 33 -1.64 17.91 -20.02
C TYR A 33 -1.30 16.43 -19.87
N PHE A 34 -0.27 15.93 -20.57
CA PHE A 34 0.20 14.55 -20.38
C PHE A 34 0.80 14.30 -19.00
N THR A 35 1.32 15.33 -18.32
CA THR A 35 1.78 15.18 -16.94
C THR A 35 0.62 14.91 -15.99
N PHE A 36 -0.58 15.42 -16.29
CA PHE A 36 -1.79 15.16 -15.51
C PHE A 36 -2.23 13.70 -15.59
N LEU A 37 -1.92 12.99 -16.68
CA LEU A 37 -2.16 11.55 -16.77
C LEU A 37 -1.23 10.77 -15.82
N ILE A 38 0.05 11.17 -15.72
CA ILE A 38 1.02 10.59 -14.77
C ILE A 38 0.57 10.79 -13.32
N PHE A 39 -0.06 11.94 -13.03
CA PHE A 39 -0.68 12.20 -11.73
C PHE A 39 -1.76 11.18 -11.38
N PHE A 40 -2.68 10.91 -12.30
CA PHE A 40 -3.72 9.90 -12.09
C PHE A 40 -3.15 8.50 -11.92
N TYR A 41 -2.10 8.13 -12.66
CA TYR A 41 -1.39 6.86 -12.47
C TYR A 41 -0.88 6.70 -11.04
N ALA A 42 -0.23 7.71 -10.48
CA ALA A 42 0.31 7.66 -9.14
C ALA A 42 -0.79 7.53 -8.07
N ILE A 43 -1.86 8.31 -8.20
CA ILE A 43 -2.99 8.27 -7.26
C ILE A 43 -3.70 6.92 -7.31
N GLN A 44 -3.92 6.38 -8.50
CA GLN A 44 -4.66 5.13 -8.68
C GLN A 44 -3.84 3.90 -8.33
N PHE A 45 -2.55 3.90 -8.61
CA PHE A 45 -1.63 2.91 -8.06
C PHE A 45 -1.70 2.87 -6.53
N LEU A 46 -1.61 4.03 -5.89
CA LEU A 46 -1.76 4.13 -4.45
C LEU A 46 -3.14 3.61 -4.01
N ALA A 47 -4.21 3.89 -4.78
CA ALA A 47 -5.59 3.52 -4.41
C ALA A 47 -5.77 2.02 -4.37
N GLY A 48 -5.25 1.32 -5.37
CA GLY A 48 -5.21 -0.14 -5.39
C GLY A 48 -4.45 -0.70 -4.18
N PHE A 49 -3.32 -0.09 -3.83
CA PHE A 49 -2.51 -0.52 -2.67
C PHE A 49 -3.21 -0.25 -1.33
N GLY A 50 -3.82 0.92 -1.18
CA GLY A 50 -4.54 1.36 0.02
C GLY A 50 -5.79 0.53 0.31
N LEU A 51 -6.47 0.06 -0.73
CA LEU A 51 -7.65 -0.78 -0.59
C LEU A 51 -7.31 -2.12 0.11
N VAL A 52 -6.24 -2.81 -0.32
CA VAL A 52 -5.79 -4.07 0.30
C VAL A 52 -5.39 -3.88 1.77
N LEU A 53 -4.81 -2.72 2.10
CA LEU A 53 -4.50 -2.33 3.47
C LEU A 53 -5.75 -2.13 4.33
N THR A 54 -6.77 -1.46 3.79
CA THR A 54 -8.05 -1.26 4.47
C THR A 54 -8.72 -2.60 4.74
N ILE A 55 -8.71 -3.50 3.76
CA ILE A 55 -9.21 -4.87 3.93
C ILE A 55 -8.45 -5.60 5.04
N SER A 56 -7.12 -5.50 5.06
CA SER A 56 -6.30 -6.10 6.13
C SER A 56 -6.68 -5.56 7.52
N LYS A 57 -6.97 -4.26 7.64
CA LYS A 57 -7.42 -3.64 8.89
C LYS A 57 -8.82 -4.13 9.29
N ILE A 58 -9.74 -4.26 8.33
CA ILE A 58 -11.09 -4.79 8.58
C ILE A 58 -10.99 -6.24 9.07
N PHE A 59 -10.20 -7.09 8.42
CA PHE A 59 -9.98 -8.47 8.88
C PHE A 59 -9.39 -8.53 10.28
N LEU A 60 -8.43 -7.66 10.59
CA LEU A 60 -7.87 -7.56 11.94
C LEU A 60 -8.93 -7.24 12.99
N ILE A 61 -9.80 -6.25 12.72
CA ILE A 61 -10.88 -5.85 13.63
C ILE A 61 -11.88 -6.99 13.80
N ILE A 62 -12.29 -7.62 12.69
CA ILE A 62 -13.22 -8.76 12.71
C ILE A 62 -12.64 -9.88 13.56
N MET A 63 -11.39 -10.28 13.30
CA MET A 63 -10.76 -11.38 14.03
C MET A 63 -10.52 -11.06 15.48
N ASP A 64 -10.13 -9.83 15.83
CA ASP A 64 -9.90 -9.44 17.23
C ASP A 64 -11.21 -9.52 18.03
N LYS A 65 -12.29 -8.93 17.50
CA LYS A 65 -13.62 -8.91 18.12
C LYS A 65 -14.26 -10.29 18.20
N THR A 66 -13.99 -11.17 17.23
CA THR A 66 -14.55 -12.53 17.18
C THR A 66 -13.60 -13.61 17.71
N SER A 67 -12.41 -13.22 18.18
CA SER A 67 -11.34 -14.15 18.60
C SER A 67 -11.74 -15.07 19.75
N SER A 68 -12.66 -14.63 20.61
CA SER A 68 -13.19 -15.41 21.74
C SER A 68 -14.24 -16.43 21.34
N ARG A 69 -14.87 -16.27 20.16
CA ARG A 69 -15.96 -17.13 19.66
C ARG A 69 -15.52 -18.04 18.50
N LEU A 70 -14.38 -17.77 17.89
CA LEU A 70 -13.87 -18.52 16.74
C LEU A 70 -13.03 -19.72 17.15
N GLY A 71 -13.56 -20.92 16.89
CA GLY A 71 -12.78 -22.16 16.91
C GLY A 71 -11.86 -22.31 15.68
N LYS A 72 -11.07 -23.38 15.66
CA LYS A 72 -10.07 -23.69 14.61
C LYS A 72 -10.64 -23.68 13.18
N LYS A 73 -11.86 -24.19 12.98
CA LYS A 73 -12.54 -24.20 11.66
C LYS A 73 -12.88 -22.78 11.20
N GLY A 74 -13.44 -21.95 12.09
CA GLY A 74 -13.79 -20.56 11.77
C GLY A 74 -12.56 -19.70 11.45
N THR A 75 -11.45 -19.87 12.19
CA THR A 75 -10.19 -19.18 11.88
C THR A 75 -9.64 -19.57 10.50
N ARG A 76 -9.73 -20.86 10.11
CA ARG A 76 -9.28 -21.31 8.79
C ARG A 76 -10.12 -20.70 7.66
N ILE A 77 -11.43 -20.63 7.83
CA ILE A 77 -12.34 -20.02 6.86
C ILE A 77 -12.00 -18.53 6.67
N LEU A 78 -11.76 -17.79 7.76
CA LEU A 78 -11.37 -16.38 7.67
C LEU A 78 -10.04 -16.18 6.95
N ILE A 79 -9.04 -17.04 7.19
CA ILE A 79 -7.76 -17.01 6.45
C ILE A 79 -7.99 -17.24 4.95
N VAL A 80 -8.91 -18.13 4.59
CA VAL A 80 -9.24 -18.39 3.18
C VAL A 80 -9.91 -17.16 2.55
N PHE A 81 -10.88 -16.55 3.23
CA PHE A 81 -11.49 -15.30 2.77
C PHE A 81 -10.47 -14.16 2.63
N GLU A 82 -9.53 -14.06 3.57
CA GLU A 82 -8.45 -13.08 3.54
C GLU A 82 -7.55 -13.18 2.29
N ILE A 83 -7.43 -14.39 1.70
CA ILE A 83 -6.70 -14.62 0.44
C ILE A 83 -7.62 -14.45 -0.78
N ILE A 84 -8.88 -14.89 -0.69
CA ILE A 84 -9.84 -14.84 -1.80
C ILE A 84 -10.24 -13.40 -2.13
N ILE A 85 -10.49 -12.55 -1.13
CA ILE A 85 -10.98 -11.18 -1.38
C ILE A 85 -9.99 -10.37 -2.25
N PRO A 86 -8.68 -10.33 -1.96
CA PRO A 86 -7.72 -9.69 -2.86
C PRO A 86 -7.71 -10.27 -4.29
N ALA A 87 -7.90 -11.59 -4.45
CA ALA A 87 -7.99 -12.20 -5.77
C ALA A 87 -9.25 -11.77 -6.53
N LEU A 88 -10.40 -11.65 -5.86
CA LEU A 88 -11.63 -11.12 -6.46
C LEU A 88 -11.47 -9.66 -6.91
N LEU A 89 -10.75 -8.83 -6.14
CA LEU A 89 -10.45 -7.46 -6.54
C LEU A 89 -9.57 -7.37 -7.78
N ILE A 90 -8.60 -8.29 -7.94
CA ILE A 90 -7.79 -8.39 -9.15
C ILE A 90 -8.68 -8.72 -10.35
N VAL A 91 -9.57 -9.70 -10.22
CA VAL A 91 -10.51 -10.08 -11.29
C VAL A 91 -11.43 -8.90 -11.65
N TYR A 92 -11.97 -8.20 -10.65
CA TYR A 92 -12.81 -7.02 -10.87
C TYR A 92 -12.06 -5.87 -11.56
N ALA A 93 -10.81 -5.61 -11.16
CA ALA A 93 -9.99 -4.59 -11.80
C ALA A 93 -9.65 -4.95 -13.26
N ILE A 94 -9.40 -6.22 -13.56
CA ILE A 94 -9.22 -6.71 -14.93
C ILE A 94 -10.51 -6.50 -15.75
N TYR A 95 -11.67 -6.83 -15.17
CA TYR A 95 -12.96 -6.59 -15.80
C TYR A 95 -13.16 -5.10 -16.15
N LYS A 96 -12.87 -4.16 -15.22
CA LYS A 96 -12.96 -2.72 -15.52
C LYS A 96 -12.06 -2.29 -16.68
N ILE A 97 -10.85 -2.83 -16.79
CA ILE A 97 -9.96 -2.53 -17.92
C ILE A 97 -10.59 -2.96 -19.25
N PHE A 98 -11.15 -4.17 -19.31
CA PHE A 98 -11.81 -4.65 -20.52
C PHE A 98 -13.08 -3.86 -20.86
N ALA A 99 -13.91 -3.55 -19.86
CA ALA A 99 -15.11 -2.73 -20.04
C ALA A 99 -14.79 -1.32 -20.54
N ALA A 100 -13.71 -0.70 -20.05
CA ALA A 100 -13.23 0.60 -20.52
C ALA A 100 -12.71 0.54 -21.96
N LEU A 101 -12.06 -0.56 -22.36
CA LEU A 101 -11.55 -0.77 -23.72
C LEU A 101 -12.65 -1.10 -24.74
N SER A 102 -13.71 -1.80 -24.33
CA SER A 102 -14.83 -2.16 -25.21
C SER A 102 -15.81 -1.01 -25.43
N GLY A 103 -15.65 0.12 -24.71
CA GLY A 103 -16.62 1.22 -24.72
C GLY A 103 -17.95 0.87 -24.05
N GLU A 104 -18.05 -0.31 -23.42
CA GLU A 104 -19.27 -0.81 -22.78
C GLU A 104 -19.57 -0.13 -21.44
N GLU A 105 -18.64 0.64 -20.87
CA GLU A 105 -18.94 1.55 -19.74
C GLU A 105 -20.10 2.50 -20.09
N ALA A 106 -20.26 2.85 -21.37
CA ALA A 106 -21.36 3.67 -21.86
C ALA A 106 -22.65 2.89 -22.15
N GLN A 107 -22.67 1.55 -22.17
CA GLN A 107 -23.85 0.77 -22.59
C GLN A 107 -24.47 -0.12 -21.51
N VAL A 108 -23.70 -0.61 -20.54
CA VAL A 108 -24.24 -1.55 -19.53
C VAL A 108 -24.91 -0.82 -18.35
N PHE A 109 -24.63 0.47 -18.13
CA PHE A 109 -25.11 1.22 -16.96
C PHE A 109 -25.73 2.59 -17.27
N GLN A 110 -26.18 2.84 -18.50
CA GLN A 110 -26.90 4.09 -18.80
C GLN A 110 -28.19 4.19 -17.97
N GLY A 111 -28.16 5.05 -16.94
CA GLY A 111 -29.35 5.53 -16.21
C GLY A 111 -29.56 5.03 -14.79
N THR A 112 -28.65 4.25 -14.19
CA THR A 112 -28.91 3.63 -12.86
C THR A 112 -28.03 4.18 -11.73
N ILE A 113 -28.55 4.04 -10.49
CA ILE A 113 -27.87 4.29 -9.20
C ILE A 113 -26.41 3.77 -9.16
N TRP A 114 -26.10 2.74 -9.94
CA TRP A 114 -24.76 2.17 -10.09
C TRP A 114 -23.67 3.17 -10.53
N ILE A 115 -23.96 4.12 -11.43
CA ILE A 115 -23.00 5.17 -11.81
C ILE A 115 -22.65 6.05 -10.59
N TRP A 116 -23.66 6.42 -9.80
CA TRP A 116 -23.46 7.21 -8.58
C TRP A 116 -22.66 6.43 -7.53
N ILE A 117 -22.94 5.13 -7.39
CA ILE A 117 -22.18 4.25 -6.51
C ILE A 117 -20.71 4.18 -6.96
N ASP A 118 -20.43 3.96 -8.25
CA ASP A 118 -19.07 3.92 -8.78
C ASP A 118 -18.32 5.24 -8.57
N ASN A 119 -18.97 6.38 -8.81
CA ASN A 119 -18.39 7.71 -8.60
C ASN A 119 -18.12 7.99 -7.11
N ILE A 120 -19.05 7.61 -6.22
CA ILE A 120 -18.85 7.73 -4.77
C ILE A 120 -17.68 6.84 -4.33
N ILE A 121 -17.61 5.60 -4.81
CA ILE A 121 -16.50 4.68 -4.50
C ILE A 121 -15.18 5.25 -5.00
N PHE A 122 -15.16 5.87 -6.18
CA PHE A 122 -13.98 6.53 -6.74
C PHE A 122 -13.50 7.69 -5.86
N ILE A 123 -14.39 8.63 -5.51
CA ILE A 123 -14.07 9.79 -4.67
C ILE A 123 -13.66 9.35 -3.27
N VAL A 124 -14.43 8.46 -2.64
CA VAL A 124 -14.11 7.91 -1.31
C VAL A 124 -12.80 7.13 -1.35
N GLY A 125 -12.50 6.44 -2.45
CA GLY A 125 -11.24 5.76 -2.70
C GLY A 125 -10.05 6.72 -2.66
N ILE A 126 -10.11 7.81 -3.43
CA ILE A 126 -9.07 8.85 -3.48
C ILE A 126 -8.95 9.59 -2.13
N ALA A 127 -10.07 9.93 -1.50
CA ALA A 127 -10.07 10.63 -0.23
C ALA A 127 -9.51 9.75 0.91
N SER A 128 -9.98 8.51 1.03
CA SER A 128 -9.49 7.53 1.99
C SER A 128 -8.01 7.25 1.79
N LEU A 129 -7.57 7.23 0.53
CA LEU A 129 -6.17 7.12 0.18
C LEU A 129 -5.35 8.27 0.78
N LEU A 130 -5.60 9.50 0.34
CA LEU A 130 -4.80 10.65 0.74
C LEU A 130 -4.80 10.80 2.25
N LEU A 131 -5.95 10.51 2.86
CA LEU A 131 -6.10 10.52 4.30
C LEU A 131 -5.21 9.47 4.98
N THR A 132 -5.16 8.24 4.49
CA THR A 132 -4.39 7.16 5.12
C THR A 132 -2.92 7.10 4.72
N LEU A 133 -2.54 7.63 3.56
CA LEU A 133 -1.18 7.61 3.02
C LEU A 133 -0.38 8.86 3.32
N TYR A 134 -1.02 10.03 3.24
CA TYR A 134 -0.34 11.31 3.41
C TYR A 134 -0.81 12.03 4.66
N ILE A 135 -2.11 12.31 4.82
CA ILE A 135 -2.61 13.19 5.90
C ILE A 135 -2.36 12.59 7.29
N ILE A 136 -2.84 11.36 7.57
CA ILE A 136 -2.64 10.70 8.87
C ILE A 136 -1.15 10.47 9.15
N PRO A 137 -0.34 9.90 8.23
CA PRO A 137 1.07 9.64 8.53
C PRO A 137 1.90 10.92 8.65
N LEU A 138 1.56 12.00 7.91
CA LEU A 138 2.16 13.33 8.11
C LEU A 138 1.80 13.87 9.48
N ALA A 139 0.51 13.85 9.86
CA ALA A 139 0.03 14.32 11.15
C ALA A 139 0.69 13.59 12.33
N GLY A 140 0.82 12.25 12.25
CA GLY A 140 1.36 11.38 13.29
C GLY A 140 2.88 11.16 13.29
N GLU A 141 3.65 11.93 12.50
CA GLU A 141 5.12 11.84 12.37
C GLU A 141 5.62 10.44 11.92
N GLU A 142 4.79 9.68 11.21
CA GLU A 142 5.12 8.32 10.78
C GLU A 142 6.09 8.30 9.58
N PHE A 143 6.13 9.38 8.80
CA PHE A 143 7.09 9.57 7.69
C PHE A 143 8.54 9.59 8.19
N HIS A 144 8.80 10.27 9.30
CA HIS A 144 10.11 10.31 9.95
C HIS A 144 10.57 8.91 10.36
N LYS A 145 9.70 8.15 11.02
CA LYS A 145 9.99 6.78 11.47
C LYS A 145 10.27 5.80 10.33
N ALA A 146 9.77 6.08 9.13
CA ALA A 146 10.01 5.26 7.94
C ALA A 146 11.40 5.50 7.32
N VAL A 147 11.90 6.74 7.40
CA VAL A 147 13.22 7.16 6.88
C VAL A 147 14.33 6.91 7.91
N GLU A 148 14.06 7.20 9.19
CA GLU A 148 15.01 7.03 10.30
C GLU A 148 15.05 5.60 10.86
N MET A 149 15.29 4.59 10.02
CA MET A 149 15.58 3.23 10.52
C MET A 149 16.96 3.17 11.21
N GLY A 150 17.13 3.89 12.32
CA GLY A 150 18.29 3.83 13.20
C GLY A 150 18.33 2.56 14.04
N LYS A 151 19.52 2.26 14.60
CA LYS A 151 19.83 1.04 15.38
C LYS A 151 18.82 0.77 16.50
N PHE A 152 18.33 1.79 17.21
CA PHE A 152 17.37 1.62 18.31
C PHE A 152 15.98 1.12 17.85
N SER A 153 15.50 1.59 16.68
CA SER A 153 14.25 1.10 16.09
C SER A 153 14.33 -0.37 15.72
N TRP A 154 15.52 -0.85 15.33
CA TRP A 154 15.79 -2.23 14.98
C TRP A 154 15.72 -3.16 16.20
N TRP A 155 16.26 -2.72 17.34
CA TRP A 155 16.13 -3.43 18.62
C TRP A 155 14.67 -3.49 19.07
N LYS A 156 13.93 -2.38 19.02
CA LYS A 156 12.49 -2.35 19.36
C LYS A 156 11.67 -3.26 18.43
N LYS A 157 11.95 -3.26 17.13
CA LYS A 157 11.32 -4.17 16.14
C LYS A 157 11.62 -5.64 16.44
N LYS A 158 12.88 -5.97 16.76
CA LYS A 158 13.28 -7.33 17.17
C LYS A 158 12.60 -7.79 18.44
N ALA A 159 12.59 -6.95 19.48
CA ALA A 159 11.92 -7.24 20.75
C ALA A 159 10.42 -7.44 20.56
N LYS A 160 9.75 -6.56 19.80
CA LYS A 160 8.32 -6.68 19.47
C LYS A 160 8.02 -7.97 18.72
N LYS A 161 8.86 -8.35 17.75
CA LYS A 161 8.75 -9.61 17.00
C LYS A 161 8.94 -10.83 17.90
N ALA A 162 9.92 -10.81 18.80
CA ALA A 162 10.16 -11.87 19.76
C ALA A 162 8.96 -12.03 20.73
N ALA A 163 8.49 -10.92 21.32
CA ALA A 163 7.31 -10.90 22.18
C ALA A 163 6.05 -11.44 21.48
N ARG A 164 5.82 -11.06 20.22
CA ARG A 164 4.71 -11.61 19.42
C ARG A 164 4.85 -13.11 19.15
N THR A 165 6.06 -13.58 18.89
CA THR A 165 6.32 -15.01 18.66
C THR A 165 6.05 -15.82 19.93
N LEU A 166 6.43 -15.29 21.10
CA LEU A 166 6.11 -15.89 22.39
C LEU A 166 4.59 -15.88 22.66
N LYS A 167 3.91 -14.75 22.46
CA LYS A 167 2.45 -14.66 22.57
C LYS A 167 1.73 -15.63 21.63
N LYS A 168 2.20 -15.75 20.38
CA LYS A 168 1.67 -16.73 19.42
C LYS A 168 1.82 -18.16 19.93
N LYS A 169 3.01 -18.55 20.40
CA LYS A 169 3.22 -19.88 20.98
C LYS A 169 2.29 -20.13 22.17
N TYR A 170 2.16 -19.15 23.06
CA TYR A 170 1.26 -19.22 24.21
C TYR A 170 -0.21 -19.42 23.80
N PHE A 171 -0.73 -18.62 22.86
CA PHE A 171 -2.10 -18.75 22.38
C PHE A 171 -2.32 -20.07 21.61
N THR A 172 -1.33 -20.52 20.85
CA THR A 172 -1.40 -21.81 20.14
C THR A 172 -1.45 -22.97 21.13
N LEU A 173 -0.66 -22.93 22.20
CA LEU A 173 -0.68 -23.93 23.29
C LEU A 173 -2.02 -23.96 24.02
N ARG A 174 -2.64 -22.79 24.22
CA ARG A 174 -4.01 -22.67 24.77
C ARG A 174 -5.13 -22.97 23.76
N LYS A 175 -4.80 -23.40 22.54
CA LYS A 175 -5.77 -23.66 21.45
C LYS A 175 -6.59 -22.43 21.04
N GLU A 176 -6.13 -21.22 21.34
CA GLU A 176 -6.73 -19.95 20.95
C GLU A 176 -6.22 -19.51 19.55
N TYR A 177 -6.60 -20.28 18.53
CA TYR A 177 -6.08 -20.11 17.16
C TYR A 177 -6.39 -18.74 16.55
N ALA A 178 -7.53 -18.14 16.85
CA ALA A 178 -7.89 -16.81 16.37
C ALA A 178 -6.94 -15.73 16.93
N LYS A 179 -6.62 -15.77 18.24
CA LYS A 179 -5.66 -14.82 18.84
C LYS A 179 -4.25 -15.00 18.30
N ALA A 180 -3.86 -16.24 18.00
CA ALA A 180 -2.59 -16.50 17.31
C ALA A 180 -2.56 -15.88 15.90
N GLN A 181 -3.66 -16.00 15.14
CA GLN A 181 -3.79 -15.39 13.80
C GLN A 181 -3.83 -13.86 13.85
N VAL A 182 -4.42 -13.24 14.88
CA VAL A 182 -4.38 -11.78 15.08
C VAL A 182 -2.93 -11.29 15.22
N GLN A 183 -2.05 -12.05 15.90
CA GLN A 183 -0.63 -11.68 16.00
C GLN A 183 0.09 -11.73 14.64
N ASP A 184 -0.28 -12.67 13.77
CA ASP A 184 0.27 -12.79 12.42
C ASP A 184 -0.21 -11.62 11.55
N GLN A 185 -1.52 -11.35 11.53
CA GLN A 185 -2.07 -10.22 10.77
C GLN A 185 -1.52 -8.87 11.24
N MET A 186 -1.26 -8.68 12.54
CA MET A 186 -0.61 -7.47 13.03
C MET A 186 0.81 -7.31 12.47
N GLN A 187 1.55 -8.41 12.28
CA GLN A 187 2.85 -8.34 11.61
C GLN A 187 2.71 -8.05 10.12
N VAL A 188 1.72 -8.64 9.45
CA VAL A 188 1.46 -8.36 8.03
C VAL A 188 1.09 -6.89 7.83
N LYS A 189 0.18 -6.36 8.64
CA LYS A 189 -0.21 -4.94 8.63
C LYS A 189 1.00 -4.03 8.80
N GLU A 190 1.88 -4.29 9.76
CA GLU A 190 3.09 -3.47 9.93
C GLU A 190 4.02 -3.50 8.71
N VAL A 191 4.15 -4.64 8.04
CA VAL A 191 4.94 -4.72 6.81
C VAL A 191 4.27 -3.93 5.69
N LEU A 192 2.94 -4.04 5.52
CA LEU A 192 2.22 -3.26 4.54
C LEU A 192 2.26 -1.76 4.84
N ASP A 193 2.13 -1.34 6.11
CA ASP A 193 2.24 0.06 6.54
C ASP A 193 3.66 0.61 6.25
N LEU A 194 4.71 -0.20 6.42
CA LEU A 194 6.08 0.20 6.04
C LEU A 194 6.23 0.34 4.52
N TRP A 195 5.70 -0.60 3.74
CA TRP A 195 5.71 -0.50 2.27
C TRP A 195 4.90 0.70 1.79
N ARG A 196 3.73 0.94 2.39
CA ARG A 196 2.88 2.11 2.17
C ARG A 196 3.67 3.39 2.34
N ASN A 197 4.35 3.55 3.49
CA ASN A 197 5.10 4.76 3.77
C ASN A 197 6.27 4.92 2.79
N LYS A 198 6.96 3.83 2.40
CA LYS A 198 7.99 3.88 1.35
C LYS A 198 7.44 4.31 0.00
N PHE A 199 6.30 3.75 -0.41
CA PHE A 199 5.64 4.15 -1.66
C PHE A 199 5.17 5.60 -1.59
N ALA A 200 4.59 6.05 -0.48
CA ALA A 200 4.15 7.42 -0.30
C ALA A 200 5.30 8.43 -0.49
N ILE A 201 6.48 8.16 0.08
CA ILE A 201 7.65 9.02 -0.08
C ILE A 201 8.16 8.97 -1.53
N ASN A 202 8.34 7.78 -2.11
CA ASN A 202 8.88 7.65 -3.47
C ASN A 202 7.94 8.23 -4.54
N LEU A 203 6.63 8.06 -4.35
CA LEU A 203 5.62 8.59 -5.26
C LEU A 203 5.37 10.07 -5.06
N LEU A 204 5.92 10.68 -4.01
CA LEU A 204 5.84 12.13 -3.82
C LEU A 204 6.52 12.90 -4.97
N LEU A 205 7.59 12.34 -5.54
CA LEU A 205 8.24 12.89 -6.75
C LEU A 205 7.38 12.65 -8.00
N VAL A 206 6.77 11.47 -8.14
CA VAL A 206 5.85 11.17 -9.25
C VAL A 206 4.61 12.08 -9.20
N LEU A 207 4.07 12.33 -8.00
CA LEU A 207 3.02 13.30 -7.76
C LEU A 207 3.48 14.72 -8.07
N ALA A 208 4.74 15.07 -7.75
CA ALA A 208 5.30 16.38 -8.11
C ALA A 208 5.34 16.57 -9.64
N VAL A 209 5.82 15.56 -10.37
CA VAL A 209 5.82 15.57 -11.84
C VAL A 209 4.41 15.65 -12.39
N GLY A 210 3.49 14.88 -11.82
CA GLY A 210 2.10 14.90 -12.25
C GLY A 210 1.35 16.19 -11.91
N SER A 211 1.77 16.88 -10.86
CA SER A 211 1.21 18.17 -10.42
C SER A 211 2.01 19.36 -10.95
N ILE A 212 2.80 19.22 -12.02
CA ILE A 212 3.51 20.35 -12.64
C ILE A 212 2.55 21.46 -13.07
N ILE A 213 1.30 21.12 -13.44
CA ILE A 213 0.25 22.12 -13.71
C ILE A 213 -0.01 23.01 -12.47
N PHE A 214 0.16 22.45 -11.27
CA PHE A 214 0.12 23.14 -9.98
C PHE A 214 1.54 23.34 -9.44
N MET A 215 2.37 24.12 -10.14
CA MET A 215 3.80 24.26 -9.83
C MET A 215 4.16 24.53 -8.36
N PRO A 216 3.43 25.36 -7.59
CA PRO A 216 3.73 25.53 -6.16
C PRO A 216 3.63 24.22 -5.38
N ILE A 217 2.67 23.36 -5.71
CA ILE A 217 2.47 22.07 -5.07
C ILE A 217 3.56 21.08 -5.51
N ALA A 218 3.90 21.07 -6.80
CA ALA A 218 5.01 20.28 -7.31
C ALA A 218 6.32 20.64 -6.59
N PHE A 219 6.57 21.94 -6.41
CA PHE A 219 7.74 22.45 -5.69
C PHE A 219 7.75 22.03 -4.22
N ILE A 220 6.63 22.14 -3.50
CA ILE A 220 6.51 21.66 -2.12
C ILE A 220 6.84 20.16 -2.04
N CYS A 221 6.33 19.37 -2.98
CA CYS A 221 6.61 17.94 -3.02
C CYS A 221 8.10 17.68 -3.26
N VAL A 222 8.72 18.28 -4.28
CA VAL A 222 10.16 18.11 -4.55
C VAL A 222 11.00 18.53 -3.36
N MET A 223 10.73 19.68 -2.77
CA MET A 223 11.49 20.18 -1.62
C MET A 223 11.36 19.28 -0.40
N TYR A 224 10.16 18.76 -0.12
CA TYR A 224 9.93 17.83 0.97
C TYR A 224 10.66 16.49 0.73
N TRP A 225 10.64 16.00 -0.51
CA TRP A 225 11.39 14.81 -0.91
C TRP A 225 12.90 15.00 -0.76
N LEU A 226 13.45 16.14 -1.21
CA LEU A 226 14.86 16.50 -1.06
C LEU A 226 15.26 16.61 0.42
N HIS A 227 14.39 17.18 1.26
CA HIS A 227 14.58 17.26 2.71
C HIS A 227 14.76 15.87 3.32
N LEU A 228 13.88 14.93 2.96
CA LEU A 228 13.90 13.57 3.48
C LEU A 228 15.09 12.74 2.98
N TYR A 229 15.43 12.81 1.68
CA TYR A 229 16.40 11.90 1.06
C TYR A 229 17.82 12.45 0.96
N ILE A 230 17.98 13.74 0.64
CA ILE A 230 19.30 14.32 0.37
C ILE A 230 19.85 15.00 1.61
N PHE A 231 19.01 15.75 2.31
CA PHE A 231 19.46 16.54 3.46
C PHE A 231 19.51 15.74 4.76
N TYR A 232 18.94 14.52 4.82
CA TYR A 232 18.90 13.64 6.00
C TYR A 232 18.60 14.38 7.31
N ARG A 233 17.76 15.42 7.23
CA ARG A 233 17.45 16.26 8.37
C ARG A 233 16.26 15.69 9.12
N SER A 234 16.52 15.35 10.38
CA SER A 234 15.56 14.78 11.34
C SER A 234 14.37 15.70 11.60
N GLU A 235 14.60 17.02 11.64
CA GLU A 235 13.58 17.99 12.06
C GLU A 235 12.93 18.68 10.86
N ILE A 236 11.80 18.11 10.41
CA ILE A 236 10.90 18.81 9.50
C ILE A 236 10.16 19.88 10.28
N LYS A 237 10.19 21.11 9.78
CA LYS A 237 9.49 22.22 10.41
C LYS A 237 7.99 22.11 10.17
N SER A 238 7.21 22.56 11.15
CA SER A 238 5.75 22.52 11.10
C SER A 238 5.16 23.17 9.85
N TYR A 239 5.75 24.26 9.34
CA TYR A 239 5.25 24.93 8.14
C TYR A 239 5.43 24.09 6.86
N GLU A 240 6.49 23.29 6.73
CA GLU A 240 6.72 22.41 5.57
C GLU A 240 5.69 21.27 5.57
N LYS A 241 5.44 20.72 6.76
CA LYS A 241 4.41 19.71 6.99
C LYS A 241 3.01 20.25 6.70
N ILE A 242 2.68 21.46 7.15
CA ILE A 242 1.38 22.11 6.86
C ILE A 242 1.24 22.38 5.37
N ALA A 243 2.27 22.95 4.73
CA ALA A 243 2.25 23.24 3.29
C ALA A 243 2.05 21.96 2.46
N LEU A 244 2.74 20.88 2.80
CA LEU A 244 2.55 19.60 2.12
C LEU A 244 1.15 19.03 2.38
N LEU A 245 0.63 19.13 3.61
CA LEU A 245 -0.70 18.63 3.94
C LEU A 245 -1.78 19.38 3.15
N VAL A 246 -1.69 20.71 3.06
CA VAL A 246 -2.57 21.54 2.23
C VAL A 246 -2.43 21.15 0.75
N GLY A 247 -1.21 20.97 0.26
CA GLY A 247 -0.95 20.52 -1.11
C GLY A 247 -1.57 19.15 -1.42
N MET A 248 -1.50 18.20 -0.48
CA MET A 248 -2.10 16.87 -0.62
C MET A 248 -3.63 16.91 -0.60
N ILE A 249 -4.24 17.77 0.21
CA ILE A 249 -5.69 18.00 0.19
C ILE A 249 -6.11 18.58 -1.15
N TRP A 250 -5.37 19.58 -1.66
CA TRP A 250 -5.65 20.19 -2.96
C TRP A 250 -5.54 19.17 -4.09
N ILE A 251 -4.46 18.38 -4.11
CA ILE A 251 -4.27 17.24 -5.02
C ILE A 251 -5.48 16.30 -4.99
N GLY A 252 -5.99 15.97 -3.81
CA GLY A 252 -7.17 15.13 -3.66
C GLY A 252 -8.44 15.72 -4.21
N LEU A 253 -8.66 16.99 -3.96
CA LEU A 253 -9.81 17.72 -4.49
C LEU A 253 -9.75 17.75 -6.01
N VAL A 254 -8.60 18.10 -6.59
CA VAL A 254 -8.41 18.12 -8.05
C VAL A 254 -8.62 16.72 -8.63
N ALA A 255 -8.00 15.68 -8.08
CA ALA A 255 -8.14 14.31 -8.58
C ALA A 255 -9.59 13.78 -8.49
N SER A 256 -10.33 14.22 -7.47
CA SER A 256 -11.72 13.81 -7.27
C SER A 256 -12.70 14.56 -8.15
N VAL A 257 -12.43 15.84 -8.45
CA VAL A 257 -13.38 16.72 -9.16
C VAL A 257 -13.09 16.77 -10.65
N SER A 258 -11.82 16.71 -11.07
CA SER A 258 -11.43 16.88 -12.47
C SER A 258 -12.04 15.90 -13.47
N PRO A 259 -12.35 14.63 -13.14
CA PRO A 259 -13.06 13.74 -14.07
C PRO A 259 -14.53 14.13 -14.31
N PHE A 260 -15.11 14.97 -13.45
CA PHE A 260 -16.51 15.39 -13.53
C PHE A 260 -16.71 16.78 -14.12
N ILE A 261 -15.63 17.52 -14.34
CA ILE A 261 -15.67 18.84 -14.96
C ILE A 261 -15.00 18.72 -16.33
N SER A 262 -15.67 19.19 -17.38
CA SER A 262 -15.13 19.33 -18.74
C SER A 262 -14.05 20.42 -18.80
N LEU A 263 -12.95 20.18 -18.09
CA LEU A 263 -11.74 20.99 -18.23
C LEU A 263 -11.04 20.49 -19.49
N GLY A 264 -10.60 21.40 -20.38
CA GLY A 264 -9.87 21.02 -21.61
C GLY A 264 -8.61 20.17 -21.36
N ILE A 265 -8.11 20.19 -20.12
CA ILE A 265 -7.03 19.30 -19.62
C ILE A 265 -7.47 17.83 -19.59
N TYR A 266 -8.70 17.56 -19.12
CA TYR A 266 -9.24 16.20 -19.00
C TYR A 266 -9.66 15.65 -20.36
N GLU A 267 -10.31 16.45 -21.20
CA GLU A 267 -10.70 16.08 -22.57
C GLU A 267 -9.49 15.61 -23.40
N SER A 268 -8.33 16.24 -23.19
CA SER A 268 -7.08 15.89 -23.87
C SER A 268 -6.51 14.52 -23.47
N ILE A 269 -6.86 13.99 -22.29
CA ILE A 269 -6.34 12.72 -21.76
C ILE A 269 -7.40 11.61 -21.65
N GLU A 270 -8.66 11.93 -21.93
CA GLU A 270 -9.82 11.03 -21.77
C GLU A 270 -9.62 9.71 -22.54
N SER A 271 -9.17 9.78 -23.79
CA SER A 271 -8.90 8.60 -24.63
C SER A 271 -7.83 7.66 -24.07
N LEU A 272 -6.93 8.17 -23.22
CA LEU A 272 -5.88 7.40 -22.56
C LEU A 272 -6.24 7.04 -21.12
N PHE A 273 -7.37 7.52 -20.59
CA PHE A 273 -7.70 7.37 -19.17
C PHE A 273 -7.88 5.90 -18.74
N TRP A 274 -8.24 5.00 -19.65
CA TRP A 274 -8.29 3.56 -19.38
C TRP A 274 -6.98 2.98 -18.82
N THR A 275 -5.83 3.57 -19.20
CA THR A 275 -4.51 3.16 -18.70
C THR A 275 -4.35 3.41 -17.20
N VAL A 276 -5.12 4.33 -16.62
CA VAL A 276 -5.17 4.59 -15.18
C VAL A 276 -5.65 3.36 -14.41
N TYR A 277 -6.59 2.59 -14.97
CA TYR A 277 -7.06 1.33 -14.37
C TYR A 277 -5.97 0.25 -14.35
N ILE A 278 -5.00 0.28 -15.29
CA ILE A 278 -3.83 -0.61 -15.23
C ILE A 278 -2.98 -0.29 -13.99
N PHE A 279 -2.73 0.98 -13.71
CA PHE A 279 -1.96 1.36 -12.51
C PHE A 279 -2.69 0.99 -11.22
N TYR A 280 -4.02 1.14 -11.19
CA TYR A 280 -4.85 0.63 -10.09
C TYR A 280 -4.68 -0.88 -9.89
N LEU A 281 -4.74 -1.67 -10.96
CA LEU A 281 -4.50 -3.12 -10.93
C LEU A 281 -3.10 -3.45 -10.40
N ILE A 282 -2.06 -2.76 -10.90
CA ILE A 282 -0.67 -2.95 -10.44
C ILE A 282 -0.57 -2.70 -8.93
N GLY A 283 -1.26 -1.67 -8.42
CA GLY A 283 -1.36 -1.36 -6.99
C GLY A 283 -1.95 -2.52 -6.18
N ILE A 284 -3.11 -3.05 -6.61
CA ILE A 284 -3.77 -4.20 -5.97
C ILE A 284 -2.87 -5.42 -6.00
N VAL A 285 -2.30 -5.75 -7.16
CA VAL A 285 -1.45 -6.93 -7.35
C VAL A 285 -0.22 -6.86 -6.45
N LEU A 286 0.50 -5.74 -6.43
CA LEU A 286 1.69 -5.59 -5.58
C LEU A 286 1.35 -5.68 -4.09
N ALA A 287 0.28 -5.02 -3.64
CA ALA A 287 -0.16 -5.12 -2.25
C ALA A 287 -0.55 -6.56 -1.88
N SER A 288 -1.31 -7.23 -2.74
CA SER A 288 -1.74 -8.63 -2.55
C SER A 288 -0.57 -9.58 -2.50
N LEU A 289 0.43 -9.42 -3.37
CA LEU A 289 1.65 -10.23 -3.38
C LEU A 289 2.45 -10.05 -2.09
N ILE A 290 2.65 -8.80 -1.63
CA ILE A 290 3.36 -8.52 -0.37
C ILE A 290 2.60 -9.13 0.81
N PHE A 291 1.28 -8.96 0.84
CA PHE A 291 0.40 -9.44 1.88
C PHE A 291 0.39 -10.97 1.97
N VAL A 292 0.06 -11.66 0.87
CA VAL A 292 -0.02 -13.13 0.80
C VAL A 292 1.33 -13.76 1.09
N LYS A 293 2.42 -13.23 0.50
CA LYS A 293 3.77 -13.72 0.79
C LYS A 293 4.08 -13.63 2.29
N LYS A 294 3.77 -12.51 2.93
CA LYS A 294 4.03 -12.31 4.36
C LYS A 294 3.19 -13.23 5.24
N LEU A 295 1.91 -13.41 4.89
CA LEU A 295 0.99 -14.28 5.60
C LEU A 295 1.44 -15.74 5.52
N LEU A 296 1.82 -16.21 4.32
CA LEU A 296 2.37 -17.57 4.12
C LEU A 296 3.67 -17.81 4.88
N GLU A 297 4.58 -16.82 4.89
CA GLU A 297 5.81 -16.89 5.68
C GLU A 297 5.52 -17.10 7.19
N LEU A 298 4.54 -16.39 7.73
CA LEU A 298 4.17 -16.44 9.15
C LEU A 298 3.42 -17.72 9.54
N GLN A 299 2.72 -18.34 8.59
CA GLN A 299 2.13 -19.67 8.72
C GLN A 299 3.15 -20.82 8.58
N GLY A 300 4.42 -20.50 8.35
CA GLY A 300 5.51 -21.49 8.24
C GLY A 300 5.65 -22.11 6.85
N ILE A 301 4.93 -21.59 5.84
CA ILE A 301 5.05 -21.97 4.43
C ILE A 301 6.14 -21.08 3.81
N THR A 302 7.38 -21.25 4.28
CA THR A 302 8.57 -20.66 3.65
C THR A 302 9.22 -21.69 2.73
N LYS A 303 9.85 -21.26 1.62
CA LYS A 303 10.65 -22.17 0.76
C LYS A 303 11.64 -23.03 1.57
N LYS A 304 12.28 -22.44 2.60
CA LYS A 304 13.16 -23.15 3.55
C LYS A 304 12.38 -24.12 4.46
N GLY A 305 11.21 -23.75 4.96
CA GLY A 305 10.35 -24.64 5.76
C GLY A 305 9.79 -25.83 4.98
N ILE A 306 9.46 -25.64 3.70
CA ILE A 306 9.05 -26.72 2.78
C ILE A 306 10.24 -27.64 2.49
N GLN A 307 11.44 -27.07 2.23
CA GLN A 307 12.66 -27.86 2.05
C GLN A 307 13.03 -28.66 3.31
N LEU A 308 12.93 -28.05 4.49
CA LEU A 308 13.17 -28.73 5.78
C LEU A 308 12.14 -29.83 6.05
N LYS A 309 10.84 -29.61 5.78
CA LYS A 309 9.82 -30.66 5.88
C LYS A 309 10.06 -31.81 4.90
N ARG A 310 10.49 -31.51 3.67
CA ARG A 310 10.88 -32.54 2.69
C ARG A 310 12.11 -33.33 3.15
N ARG A 311 13.12 -32.65 3.72
CA ARG A 311 14.30 -33.31 4.30
C ARG A 311 13.94 -34.15 5.52
N ALA A 312 13.13 -33.64 6.44
CA ALA A 312 12.66 -34.38 7.63
C ALA A 312 11.85 -35.62 7.24
N LYS A 313 10.94 -35.53 6.26
CA LYS A 313 10.24 -36.70 5.70
C LYS A 313 11.19 -37.70 5.06
N LYS A 314 12.26 -37.24 4.40
CA LYS A 314 13.26 -38.11 3.79
C LYS A 314 14.11 -38.81 4.86
N ILE A 315 14.46 -38.13 5.95
CA ILE A 315 15.16 -38.70 7.10
C ILE A 315 14.28 -39.74 7.81
N ASP A 316 13.02 -39.42 8.12
CA ASP A 316 12.08 -40.35 8.76
C ASP A 316 11.85 -41.61 7.91
N LYS A 317 11.84 -41.47 6.58
CA LYS A 317 11.77 -42.62 5.67
C LYS A 317 13.05 -43.48 5.72
N LEU A 318 14.23 -42.84 5.74
CA LEU A 318 15.51 -43.53 5.83
C LEU A 318 15.72 -44.21 7.20
N GLU A 319 15.23 -43.62 8.29
CA GLU A 319 15.26 -44.24 9.61
C GLU A 319 14.38 -45.50 9.67
N LYS A 320 13.18 -45.45 9.09
CA LYS A 320 12.31 -46.63 8.96
C LYS A 320 12.93 -47.73 8.11
N GLU A 321 13.51 -47.38 6.96
CA GLU A 321 14.22 -48.35 6.11
C GLU A 321 15.42 -48.98 6.85
N ARG A 322 16.18 -48.20 7.64
CA ARG A 322 17.28 -48.71 8.46
C ARG A 322 16.79 -49.68 9.54
N ASP A 323 15.70 -49.33 10.23
CA ASP A 323 15.16 -50.17 11.31
C ASP A 323 14.54 -51.46 10.77
N GLU A 324 13.94 -51.42 9.57
CA GLU A 324 13.49 -52.62 8.84
C GLU A 324 14.65 -53.51 8.40
N LEU A 325 15.75 -52.93 7.90
CA LEU A 325 16.95 -53.67 7.51
C LEU A 325 17.65 -54.31 8.71
N LYS A 326 17.72 -53.61 9.85
CA LYS A 326 18.24 -54.17 11.10
C LYS A 326 17.45 -55.38 11.56
N LYS A 327 16.11 -55.28 11.57
CA LYS A 327 15.24 -56.42 11.91
C LYS A 327 15.44 -57.61 10.98
N LYS A 328 15.67 -57.37 9.68
CA LYS A 328 15.95 -58.43 8.71
C LYS A 328 17.29 -59.12 8.96
N LEU A 329 18.34 -58.37 9.31
CA LEU A 329 19.65 -58.92 9.68
C LEU A 329 19.56 -59.75 10.96
N GLU A 330 18.91 -59.24 12.00
CA GLU A 330 18.70 -59.96 13.27
C GLU A 330 17.91 -61.26 13.08
N SER A 331 16.98 -61.31 12.11
CA SER A 331 16.22 -62.52 11.76
C SER A 331 16.97 -63.52 10.85
N GLN A 332 18.12 -63.14 10.29
CA GLN A 332 18.97 -64.02 9.49
C GLN A 332 20.14 -64.61 10.29
N GLU A 333 20.48 -64.02 11.44
CA GLU A 333 21.49 -64.51 12.37
C GLU A 333 20.91 -65.44 13.46
N SER A 334 19.58 -65.54 13.55
CA SER A 334 18.84 -66.53 14.36
C SER A 334 18.42 -67.73 13.52
#